data_AF-A0A6G7IZN9-F1
#
_entry.id   AF-A0A6G7IZN9-F1
#
_cell.length_a   1.000
_cell.length_b   1.000
_cell.length_c   1.000
_cell.angle_alpha   90.00
_cell.angle_beta   90.00
_cell.angle_gamma   90.00
#
_symmetry.space_group_name_H-M   'P 1'
#
loop_
_entity.id
_entity.type
_entity.pdbx_description
1 polymer ?
#
loop_
_entity_poly.entity_id
_entity_poly.type
_entity_poly.pdbx_seq_one_letter_code
_entity_poly.pdbx_strand_id
1 'polypeptide(L)'
;MKHMERFQKMMGLAHKFEWVSHNPFKRYQLKFRAKEAAFLEESELGTLEKFRLRNKRLALTLDMFLFACYTGLSYIEIKQLKPQHIVQGIDGEDWINVSRQKTRVPVKVLLLGKAQEILKAYEGNPKVARSGELLPIPTNQTVNRDIKTLA
;
A
#
# COMPACT_ATOMS: atom_id res chain seq x y z
N MET A 1 -13.79 0.55 19.79
CA MET A 1 -12.99 -0.70 19.79
C MET A 1 -11.48 -0.44 19.95
N LYS A 2 -10.83 0.37 19.09
CA LYS A 2 -9.38 0.67 19.22
C LYS A 2 -8.95 1.23 20.59
N HIS A 3 -9.80 2.02 21.25
CA HIS A 3 -9.52 2.51 22.61
C HIS A 3 -9.44 1.38 23.63
N MET A 4 -10.32 0.37 23.52
CA MET A 4 -10.33 -0.78 24.43
C MET A 4 -9.11 -1.68 24.21
N GLU A 5 -8.71 -1.90 22.94
CA GLU A 5 -7.46 -2.60 22.61
C GLU A 5 -6.24 -1.93 23.22
N ARG A 6 -6.14 -0.58 23.08
CA ARG A 6 -5.03 0.20 23.63
C ARG A 6 -5.02 0.14 25.15
N PHE A 7 -6.18 0.29 25.79
CA PHE A 7 -6.28 0.29 27.24
C PHE A 7 -5.99 -1.11 27.83
N GLN A 8 -6.52 -2.17 27.23
CA GLN A 8 -6.16 -3.55 27.58
C GLN A 8 -4.65 -3.80 27.47
N LYS A 9 -3.99 -3.25 26.44
CA LYS A 9 -2.53 -3.35 26.28
C LYS A 9 -1.78 -2.59 27.38
N MET A 10 -2.22 -1.39 27.72
CA MET A 10 -1.64 -0.60 28.83
C MET A 10 -1.80 -1.32 30.18
N MET A 11 -2.99 -1.85 30.48
CA MET A 11 -3.23 -2.61 31.71
C MET A 11 -2.43 -3.92 31.75
N GLY A 12 -2.24 -4.57 30.61
CA GLY A 12 -1.35 -5.72 30.48
C GLY A 12 0.11 -5.37 30.82
N LEU A 13 0.60 -4.21 30.37
CA LEU A 13 1.94 -3.72 30.71
C LEU A 13 2.05 -3.37 32.20
N ALA A 14 1.09 -2.62 32.75
CA ALA A 14 1.09 -2.24 34.16
C ALA A 14 1.11 -3.48 35.07
N HIS A 15 0.36 -4.54 34.71
CA HIS A 15 0.38 -5.79 35.45
C HIS A 15 1.72 -6.53 35.31
N LYS A 16 2.32 -6.53 34.12
CA LYS A 16 3.63 -7.15 33.86
C LYS A 16 4.76 -6.50 34.68
N PHE A 17 4.68 -5.19 34.91
CA PHE A 17 5.62 -4.44 35.75
C PHE A 17 5.19 -4.38 37.23
N GLU A 18 4.16 -5.15 37.61
CA GLU A 18 3.66 -5.24 38.99
C GLU A 18 3.16 -3.91 39.58
N TRP A 19 2.89 -2.90 38.74
CA TRP A 19 2.27 -1.63 39.17
C TRP A 19 0.81 -1.81 39.58
N VAL A 20 0.18 -2.88 39.07
CA VAL A 20 -1.16 -3.30 39.48
C VAL A 20 -1.15 -4.79 39.79
N SER A 21 -1.74 -5.14 40.93
CA SER A 21 -1.84 -6.51 41.42
C SER A 21 -2.80 -7.38 40.60
N HIS A 22 -3.77 -6.78 39.89
CA HIS A 22 -4.71 -7.51 39.05
C HIS A 22 -4.97 -6.79 37.72
N ASN A 23 -5.03 -7.56 36.62
CA ASN A 23 -5.43 -7.05 35.32
C ASN A 23 -6.96 -7.18 35.12
N PRO A 24 -7.73 -6.07 35.07
CA PRO A 24 -9.18 -6.11 34.92
C PRO A 24 -9.64 -6.65 33.55
N PHE A 25 -8.74 -6.73 32.56
CA PHE A 25 -9.03 -7.26 31.23
C PHE A 25 -8.75 -8.76 31.08
N LYS A 26 -8.37 -9.47 32.16
CA LYS A 26 -7.99 -10.89 32.09
C LYS A 26 -9.07 -11.79 31.46
N ARG A 27 -10.35 -11.45 31.65
CA ARG A 27 -11.50 -12.19 31.09
C ARG A 27 -12.19 -11.47 29.92
N TYR A 28 -11.69 -10.30 29.54
CA TYR A 28 -12.29 -9.51 28.46
C TYR A 28 -11.75 -9.98 27.10
N GLN A 29 -12.66 -10.38 26.21
CA GLN A 29 -12.34 -10.77 24.85
C GLN A 29 -12.81 -9.70 23.87
N LEU A 30 -11.87 -9.21 23.06
CA LEU A 30 -12.16 -8.28 21.97
C LEU A 30 -12.95 -9.01 20.88
N LYS A 31 -14.17 -8.52 20.60
CA LYS A 31 -14.99 -9.02 19.50
C LYS A 31 -14.67 -8.26 18.23
N PHE A 32 -14.01 -8.89 17.27
CA PHE A 32 -13.82 -8.31 15.95
C PHE A 32 -15.08 -8.58 15.12
N ARG A 33 -15.65 -7.53 14.54
CA ARG A 33 -16.64 -7.69 13.48
C ARG A 33 -15.88 -7.73 12.16
N ALA A 34 -15.93 -8.86 11.47
CA ALA A 34 -15.48 -8.93 10.09
C ALA A 34 -16.29 -7.91 9.29
N LYS A 35 -15.60 -7.00 8.63
CA LYS A 35 -16.21 -6.10 7.67
C LYS A 35 -16.01 -6.74 6.30
N GLU A 36 -17.10 -6.96 5.58
CA GLU A 36 -17.01 -7.36 4.18
C GLU A 36 -16.30 -6.23 3.40
N ALA A 37 -15.23 -6.60 2.70
CA ALA A 37 -14.51 -5.71 1.83
C ALA A 37 -14.87 -6.08 0.39
N ALA A 38 -15.45 -5.13 -0.35
CA ALA A 38 -15.59 -5.26 -1.79
C ALA A 38 -14.20 -5.34 -2.43
N PHE A 39 -14.07 -6.16 -3.46
CA PHE A 39 -12.86 -6.31 -4.26
C PHE A 39 -13.25 -6.20 -5.73
N LEU A 40 -12.27 -5.89 -6.58
CA LEU A 40 -12.48 -5.79 -8.02
C LEU A 40 -12.35 -7.17 -8.65
N GLU A 41 -13.28 -7.51 -9.53
CA GLU A 41 -13.14 -8.62 -10.46
C GLU A 41 -12.17 -8.27 -11.59
N GLU A 42 -11.66 -9.28 -12.29
CA GLU A 42 -10.73 -9.10 -13.41
C GLU A 42 -11.34 -8.26 -14.56
N SER A 43 -12.64 -8.44 -14.81
CA SER A 43 -13.40 -7.67 -15.80
C SER A 43 -13.49 -6.18 -15.45
N GLU A 44 -13.68 -5.86 -14.16
CA GLU A 44 -13.71 -4.50 -13.65
C GLU A 44 -12.32 -3.86 -13.73
N LEU A 45 -11.27 -4.60 -13.37
CA LEU A 45 -9.89 -4.14 -13.50
C LEU A 45 -9.54 -3.84 -14.96
N GLY A 46 -9.93 -4.71 -15.90
CA GLY A 46 -9.74 -4.50 -17.33
C GLY A 46 -10.49 -3.29 -17.88
N THR A 47 -11.61 -2.90 -17.25
CA THR A 47 -12.34 -1.66 -17.60
C THR A 47 -11.56 -0.43 -17.14
N LEU A 48 -10.99 -0.48 -15.93
CA LEU A 48 -10.14 0.59 -15.39
C LEU A 48 -8.86 0.80 -16.22
N GLU A 49 -8.22 -0.27 -16.69
CA GLU A 49 -7.04 -0.19 -17.57
C GLU A 49 -7.29 0.60 -18.87
N LYS A 50 -8.48 0.44 -19.45
CA LYS A 50 -8.88 1.08 -20.71
C LYS A 50 -9.43 2.47 -20.49
N PHE A 51 -9.68 2.87 -19.24
CA PHE A 51 -10.29 4.15 -18.92
C PHE A 51 -9.33 5.30 -19.20
N ARG A 52 -9.74 6.25 -20.05
CA ARG A 52 -8.92 7.40 -20.45
C ARG A 52 -9.43 8.68 -19.80
N LEU A 53 -8.60 9.24 -18.92
CA LEU A 53 -8.91 10.45 -18.16
C LEU A 53 -8.21 11.66 -18.75
N ARG A 54 -8.95 12.76 -18.97
CA ARG A 54 -8.37 14.06 -19.36
C ARG A 54 -7.65 14.74 -18.19
N ASN A 55 -8.10 14.47 -16.97
CA ASN A 55 -7.51 15.04 -15.76
C ASN A 55 -6.24 14.26 -15.39
N LYS A 56 -5.07 14.88 -15.60
CA LYS A 56 -3.75 14.29 -15.29
C LYS A 56 -3.60 13.81 -13.85
N ARG A 57 -4.25 14.47 -12.88
CA ARG A 57 -4.20 14.06 -11.48
C ARG A 57 -4.98 12.77 -11.23
N LEU A 58 -6.19 12.67 -11.80
CA LEU A 58 -6.99 11.45 -11.68
C LEU A 58 -6.35 10.29 -12.45
N ALA A 59 -5.78 10.56 -13.63
CA ALA A 59 -5.02 9.58 -14.40
C ALA A 59 -3.84 9.01 -13.58
N LEU A 60 -3.05 9.87 -12.95
CA LEU A 60 -1.96 9.44 -12.06
C LEU A 60 -2.46 8.58 -10.89
N THR A 61 -3.58 8.95 -10.27
CA THR A 61 -4.16 8.13 -9.20
C THR A 61 -4.62 6.77 -9.71
N LEU A 62 -5.21 6.71 -10.90
CA LEU A 62 -5.63 5.46 -11.54
C LEU A 62 -4.42 4.57 -11.86
N ASP A 63 -3.37 5.12 -12.46
CA ASP A 63 -2.14 4.39 -12.77
C ASP A 63 -1.49 3.84 -11.49
N MET A 64 -1.45 4.66 -10.42
CA MET A 64 -0.95 4.23 -9.11
C MET A 64 -1.78 3.07 -8.53
N PHE A 65 -3.11 3.14 -8.68
CA PHE A 65 -4.01 2.11 -8.21
C PHE A 65 -3.84 0.80 -8.99
N LEU A 66 -3.76 0.87 -10.32
CA LEU A 66 -3.47 -0.29 -11.17
C LEU A 66 -2.11 -0.91 -10.83
N PHE A 67 -1.08 -0.08 -10.65
CA PHE A 67 0.24 -0.55 -10.21
C PHE A 67 0.17 -1.29 -8.86
N ALA A 68 -0.63 -0.78 -7.91
CA ALA A 68 -0.87 -1.46 -6.63
C ALA A 68 -1.57 -2.82 -6.82
N CYS A 69 -2.55 -2.90 -7.73
CA CYS A 69 -3.24 -4.15 -8.06
C CYS A 69 -2.29 -5.21 -8.63
N TYR A 70 -1.37 -4.83 -9.52
CA TYR A 70 -0.43 -5.78 -10.13
C TYR A 70 0.71 -6.21 -9.21
N THR A 71 1.15 -5.33 -8.32
CA THR A 71 2.33 -5.58 -7.47
C THR A 71 1.97 -5.98 -6.04
N GLY A 72 0.72 -5.79 -5.62
CA GLY A 72 0.28 -6.03 -4.24
C GLY A 72 0.96 -5.12 -3.21
N LEU A 73 1.67 -4.08 -3.65
CA LEU A 73 2.35 -3.13 -2.78
C LEU A 73 1.36 -2.15 -2.15
N SER A 74 1.61 -1.79 -0.89
CA SER A 74 0.85 -0.74 -0.22
C SER A 74 1.25 0.64 -0.72
N TYR A 75 0.33 1.61 -0.57
CA TYR A 75 0.58 3.02 -0.96
C TYR A 75 1.96 3.54 -0.54
N ILE A 76 2.39 3.23 0.69
CA ILE A 76 3.67 3.77 1.21
C ILE A 76 4.87 3.10 0.54
N GLU A 77 4.78 1.83 0.19
CA GLU A 77 5.83 1.10 -0.50
C GLU A 77 5.99 1.60 -1.93
N ILE A 78 4.87 1.80 -2.64
CA ILE A 78 4.88 2.37 -3.99
C ILE A 78 5.46 3.79 -3.96
N LYS A 79 5.06 4.60 -2.97
CA LYS A 79 5.55 5.97 -2.81
C LYS A 79 7.07 6.03 -2.60
N GLN A 80 7.62 5.09 -1.84
CA GLN A 80 9.05 5.05 -1.53
C GLN A 80 9.85 4.19 -2.50
N LEU A 81 9.22 3.70 -3.58
CA LEU A 81 9.87 2.84 -4.54
C LEU A 81 10.91 3.65 -5.31
N LYS A 82 12.13 3.10 -5.44
CA LYS A 82 13.30 3.73 -6.04
C LYS A 82 13.93 2.76 -7.03
N PRO A 83 14.72 3.24 -8.01
CA PRO A 83 15.40 2.37 -8.98
C PRO A 83 16.20 1.23 -8.33
N GLN A 84 16.88 1.49 -7.20
CA GLN A 84 17.64 0.48 -6.44
C GLN A 84 16.81 -0.69 -5.90
N HIS A 85 15.48 -0.54 -5.81
CA HIS A 85 14.58 -1.60 -5.37
C HIS A 85 14.19 -2.53 -6.53
N ILE A 86 14.50 -2.16 -7.78
CA ILE A 86 14.32 -3.03 -8.93
C ILE A 86 15.60 -3.84 -9.13
N VAL A 87 15.47 -5.16 -9.09
CA VAL A 87 16.59 -6.09 -9.22
C VAL A 87 16.28 -7.09 -10.32
N GLN A 88 17.27 -7.38 -11.15
CA GLN A 88 17.11 -8.41 -12.18
C GLN A 88 17.27 -9.80 -11.56
N GLY A 89 16.31 -10.68 -11.84
CA GLY A 89 16.34 -12.08 -11.43
C GLY A 89 17.26 -12.92 -12.29
N ILE A 90 17.49 -14.16 -11.87
CA ILE A 90 18.31 -15.15 -12.61
C ILE A 90 17.62 -15.55 -13.93
N ASP A 91 16.30 -15.44 -13.95
CA ASP A 91 15.42 -15.60 -15.12
C ASP A 91 15.53 -14.43 -16.12
N GLY A 92 16.23 -13.35 -15.76
CA GLY A 92 16.37 -12.15 -16.58
C GLY A 92 15.21 -11.15 -16.41
N GLU A 93 14.19 -11.50 -15.61
CA GLU A 93 13.03 -10.67 -15.34
C GLU A 93 13.30 -9.64 -14.25
N ASP A 94 12.53 -8.54 -14.24
CA ASP A 94 12.66 -7.52 -13.19
C ASP A 94 11.81 -7.88 -11.96
N TRP A 95 12.40 -7.72 -10.79
CA TRP A 95 11.75 -7.95 -9.50
C TRP A 95 11.80 -6.69 -8.65
N ILE A 96 10.69 -6.39 -7.97
CA ILE A 96 10.65 -5.40 -6.90
C ILE A 96 11.09 -6.08 -5.61
N ASN A 97 12.17 -5.60 -5.00
CA ASN A 97 12.68 -6.05 -3.71
C ASN A 97 12.59 -4.90 -2.68
N VAL A 98 11.61 -4.98 -1.79
CA VAL A 98 11.34 -3.98 -0.74
C VAL A 98 11.14 -4.66 0.62
N SER A 99 11.33 -3.93 1.71
CA SER A 99 10.98 -4.42 3.06
C SER A 99 9.71 -3.74 3.54
N ARG A 100 8.72 -4.52 4.02
CA ARG A 100 7.46 -3.96 4.52
C ARG A 100 7.73 -3.03 5.69
N GLN A 101 7.26 -1.79 5.64
CA GLN A 101 7.48 -0.84 6.72
C GLN A 101 6.97 -1.33 8.10
N LYS A 102 5.80 -1.97 8.13
CA LYS A 102 5.15 -2.34 9.39
C LYS A 102 5.79 -3.55 10.06
N THR A 103 6.12 -4.58 9.28
CA THR A 103 6.59 -5.88 9.81
C THR A 103 8.08 -6.10 9.58
N ARG A 104 8.74 -5.26 8.79
CA ARG A 104 10.14 -5.39 8.34
C ARG A 104 10.44 -6.70 7.58
N VAL A 105 9.38 -7.36 7.10
CA VAL A 105 9.51 -8.59 6.31
C VAL A 105 9.89 -8.20 4.87
N PRO A 106 10.95 -8.79 4.30
CA PRO A 106 11.29 -8.57 2.89
C PRO A 106 10.20 -9.14 1.99
N VAL A 107 9.90 -8.42 0.91
CA VAL A 107 8.92 -8.75 -0.09
C VAL A 107 9.60 -8.65 -1.44
N LYS A 108 9.55 -9.75 -2.19
CA LYS A 108 9.98 -9.83 -3.58
C LYS A 108 8.76 -10.08 -4.44
N VAL A 109 8.52 -9.19 -5.41
CA VAL A 109 7.39 -9.30 -6.33
C VAL A 109 7.91 -9.19 -7.75
N LEU A 110 7.45 -10.08 -8.63
CA LEU A 110 7.74 -9.99 -10.05
C LEU A 110 7.13 -8.70 -10.62
N LEU A 111 7.92 -7.90 -11.32
CA LEU A 111 7.45 -6.68 -11.96
C LEU A 111 6.85 -7.03 -13.32
N LEU A 112 5.55 -7.33 -13.31
CA LEU A 112 4.80 -7.70 -14.52
C LEU A 112 4.86 -6.60 -15.59
N GLY A 113 4.75 -6.98 -16.87
CA GLY A 113 4.81 -6.04 -18.01
C GLY A 113 3.87 -4.84 -17.87
N LYS A 114 2.62 -5.04 -17.43
CA LYS A 114 1.67 -3.94 -17.18
C LYS A 114 2.16 -2.95 -16.12
N ALA A 115 2.84 -3.43 -15.08
CA ALA A 115 3.44 -2.59 -14.05
C ALA A 115 4.68 -1.85 -14.57
N GLN A 116 5.50 -2.50 -15.41
CA GLN A 116 6.65 -1.86 -16.08
C GLN A 116 6.20 -0.73 -17.01
N GLU A 117 5.14 -0.93 -17.79
CA GLU A 117 4.57 0.10 -18.68
C GLU A 117 4.19 1.37 -17.91
N ILE A 118 3.58 1.21 -16.73
CA ILE A 118 3.24 2.33 -15.85
C ILE A 118 4.51 3.05 -15.41
N LEU A 119 5.55 2.34 -14.96
CA LEU A 119 6.81 2.99 -14.55
C LEU A 119 7.45 3.78 -15.69
N LYS A 120 7.55 3.17 -16.88
CA LYS A 120 8.10 3.79 -18.10
C LYS A 120 7.38 5.08 -18.48
N ALA A 121 6.05 5.13 -18.32
CA ALA A 121 5.26 6.33 -18.60
C ALA A 121 5.65 7.55 -17.72
N TYR A 122 6.29 7.32 -16.57
CA TYR A 122 6.65 8.36 -15.60
C TYR A 122 8.16 8.62 -15.44
N GLU A 123 9.03 7.87 -16.12
CA GLU A 123 10.50 8.04 -16.03
C GLU A 123 10.97 9.47 -16.33
N GLY A 124 10.35 10.14 -17.31
CA GLY A 124 10.66 11.53 -17.69
C GLY A 124 9.98 12.61 -16.84
N ASN A 125 9.27 12.24 -15.77
CA ASN A 125 8.50 13.21 -14.99
C ASN A 125 9.42 14.07 -14.11
N PRO A 126 9.34 15.42 -14.16
CA PRO A 126 10.19 16.29 -13.35
C PRO A 126 10.09 16.04 -11.84
N LYS A 127 8.93 15.56 -11.36
CA LYS A 127 8.74 15.23 -9.93
C LYS A 127 9.52 13.98 -9.53
N VAL A 128 9.56 12.96 -10.40
CA VAL A 128 10.33 11.72 -10.23
C VAL A 128 11.82 12.06 -10.20
N ALA A 129 12.29 12.85 -11.17
CA ALA A 129 13.69 13.31 -11.21
C ALA A 129 14.13 14.04 -9.94
N ARG A 130 13.22 14.81 -9.31
CA ARG A 130 13.51 15.54 -8.08
C ARG A 130 13.45 14.68 -6.82
N SER A 131 12.53 13.71 -6.72
CA SER A 131 12.41 12.87 -5.52
C SER A 131 13.33 11.64 -5.54
N GLY A 132 13.77 11.20 -6.71
CA GLY A 132 14.49 9.94 -6.90
C GLY A 132 13.62 8.69 -6.67
N GLU A 133 12.30 8.87 -6.58
CA GLU A 133 11.29 7.81 -6.54
C GLU A 133 10.91 7.41 -7.96
N LEU A 134 10.28 6.25 -8.16
CA LEU A 134 9.86 5.77 -9.50
C LEU A 134 8.53 6.36 -9.98
N LEU A 135 7.69 6.87 -9.07
CA LEU A 135 6.38 7.43 -9.40
C LEU A 135 6.12 8.74 -8.64
N PRO A 136 5.48 9.74 -9.27
CA PRO A 136 5.26 11.06 -8.66
C PRO A 136 4.03 11.09 -7.74
N ILE A 137 4.01 10.23 -6.71
CA ILE A 137 2.78 9.92 -5.96
C ILE A 137 2.35 11.08 -5.04
N PRO A 138 1.08 11.56 -5.14
CA PRO A 138 0.56 12.60 -4.26
C PRO A 138 0.31 12.08 -2.84
N THR A 139 -0.22 12.91 -1.94
CA THR A 139 -0.50 12.49 -0.55
C THR A 139 -1.57 11.40 -0.48
N ASN A 140 -1.52 10.56 0.56
CA ASN A 140 -2.50 9.49 0.74
C ASN A 140 -3.94 10.02 0.81
N GLN A 141 -4.13 11.22 1.40
CA GLN A 141 -5.43 11.89 1.46
C GLN A 141 -5.95 12.24 0.06
N THR A 142 -5.07 12.74 -0.81
CA THR A 142 -5.38 13.05 -2.21
C THR A 142 -5.77 11.78 -2.97
N VAL A 143 -4.95 10.74 -2.90
CA VAL A 143 -5.20 9.45 -3.57
C VAL A 143 -6.57 8.89 -3.16
N ASN A 144 -6.87 8.83 -1.86
CA ASN A 144 -8.15 8.31 -1.40
C ASN A 144 -9.36 9.14 -1.86
N ARG A 145 -9.20 10.46 -2.01
CA ARG A 145 -10.27 11.32 -2.55
C ARG A 145 -10.50 11.06 -4.03
N ASP A 146 -9.40 10.94 -4.76
CA ASP A 146 -9.40 10.75 -6.21
C ASP A 146 -9.96 9.36 -6.57
N ILE A 147 -9.59 8.30 -5.84
CA ILE A 147 -10.19 6.96 -6.00
C ILE A 147 -11.71 7.00 -5.78
N LYS A 148 -12.19 7.73 -4.77
CA LYS A 148 -13.64 7.91 -4.55
C LYS A 148 -14.35 8.72 -5.63
N THR A 149 -13.61 9.45 -6.46
CA THR A 149 -14.16 10.19 -7.60
C THR A 149 -14.18 9.32 -8.85
N LEU A 150 -13.33 8.28 -8.89
CA LEU A 150 -13.28 7.28 -9.96
C LEU A 150 -14.30 6.15 -9.77
N ALA A 151 -14.63 5.84 -8.51
CA ALA A 151 -15.71 4.93 -8.11
C ALA A 151 -17.07 5.61 -8.18
#